data_AF-A0A178MMV9-F1
#
_entry.id   AF-A0A178MMV9-F1
#
_cell.length_a   1.000
_cell.length_b   1.000
_cell.length_c   1.000
_cell.angle_alpha   90.00
_cell.angle_beta   90.00
_cell.angle_gamma   90.00
#
_symmetry.space_group_name_H-M   'P 1'
#
loop_
_entity.id
_entity.type
_entity.pdbx_description
1 polymer ?
#
loop_
_entity_poly.entity_id
_entity_poly.type
_entity_poly.pdbx_seq_one_letter_code
_entity_poly.pdbx_strand_id
1 'polypeptide(L)'
;MPPASPDDAHTAVQRDAEVLKDPGNIPGYTDWLKSGAKVDPQGTEQHAKEVSRELYKTNPQAAEELVRQGEKAGVKVGLYADGHQASKSIKELKEEAKGGYLSSGPDQGSEECVALVKHATPELQGLRASDWKEGEKIKGAGDPPLKPGTALATFEGGKYQNKSTGNHAVVFDRYGEENGKKGMYVLEQAHNFPAREKFIPFGDPKGKPIYQAEKYSVIRKP
;
A
#
# COMPACT_ATOMS: atom_id res chain seq x y z
N MET A 1 -12.61 18.04 27.87
CA MET A 1 -13.04 19.09 26.91
C MET A 1 -14.18 18.51 26.09
N PRO A 2 -15.23 19.28 25.76
CA PRO A 2 -16.30 18.78 24.90
C PRO A 2 -15.72 18.42 23.51
N PRO A 3 -16.33 17.49 22.76
CA PRO A 3 -15.89 17.19 21.41
C PRO A 3 -16.03 18.45 20.54
N ALA A 4 -15.00 18.72 19.74
CA ALA A 4 -14.99 19.85 18.83
C ALA A 4 -16.06 19.66 17.73
N SER A 5 -16.52 20.76 17.14
CA SER A 5 -17.54 20.69 16.08
C SER A 5 -16.96 19.97 14.84
N PRO A 6 -17.80 19.45 13.92
CA PRO A 6 -17.32 18.77 12.71
C PRO A 6 -16.36 19.62 11.85
N ASP A 7 -16.51 20.95 11.86
CA ASP A 7 -15.64 21.88 11.13
C ASP A 7 -14.25 22.04 11.82
N ASP A 8 -14.18 21.81 13.14
CA ASP A 8 -12.92 21.82 13.89
C ASP A 8 -12.12 20.52 13.71
N ALA A 9 -12.80 19.40 13.44
CA ALA A 9 -12.15 18.10 13.25
C ALA A 9 -11.32 18.07 11.96
N HIS A 10 -11.85 18.59 10.85
CA HIS A 10 -11.14 18.60 9.58
C HIS A 10 -9.89 19.49 9.61
N THR A 11 -9.95 20.61 10.35
CA THR A 11 -8.80 21.51 10.56
C THR A 11 -7.79 20.93 11.55
N ALA A 12 -8.22 20.11 12.53
CA ALA A 12 -7.31 19.39 13.41
C ALA A 12 -6.49 18.34 12.67
N VAL A 13 -7.11 17.53 11.80
CA VAL A 13 -6.41 16.51 11.00
C VAL A 13 -5.30 17.13 10.15
N GLN A 14 -5.61 18.21 9.43
CA GLN A 14 -4.63 18.88 8.56
C GLN A 14 -3.48 19.49 9.36
N ARG A 15 -3.78 20.10 10.51
CA ARG A 15 -2.79 20.70 11.40
C ARG A 15 -1.84 19.65 11.97
N ASP A 16 -2.39 18.55 12.46
CA ASP A 16 -1.60 17.46 13.02
C ASP A 16 -0.75 16.80 11.92
N ALA A 17 -1.31 16.58 10.73
CA ALA A 17 -0.53 16.12 9.58
C ALA A 17 0.61 17.09 9.19
N GLU A 18 0.38 18.40 9.24
CA GLU A 18 1.42 19.40 8.97
C GLU A 18 2.57 19.32 9.98
N VAL A 19 2.25 19.23 11.28
CA VAL A 19 3.24 19.09 12.36
C VAL A 19 4.03 17.79 12.21
N LEU A 20 3.35 16.71 11.82
CA LEU A 20 3.94 15.38 11.68
C LEU A 20 4.71 15.18 10.38
N LYS A 21 4.80 16.18 9.49
CA LYS A 21 5.75 16.16 8.37
C LYS A 21 7.20 16.05 8.86
N ASP A 22 7.49 16.56 10.06
CA ASP A 22 8.75 16.30 10.75
C ASP A 22 8.63 15.01 11.59
N PRO A 23 9.36 13.93 11.22
CA PRO A 23 9.33 12.68 11.95
C PRO A 23 9.72 12.81 13.43
N GLY A 24 10.47 13.86 13.81
CA GLY A 24 10.83 14.15 15.20
C GLY A 24 9.62 14.40 16.11
N ASN A 25 8.47 14.77 15.55
CA ASN A 25 7.23 15.04 16.30
C ASN A 25 6.36 13.79 16.51
N ILE A 26 6.62 12.69 15.78
CA ILE A 26 5.82 11.46 15.85
C ILE A 26 5.82 10.82 17.24
N PRO A 27 6.93 10.76 18.01
CA PRO A 27 6.91 10.21 19.37
C PRO A 27 5.91 10.91 20.30
N GLY A 28 5.89 12.25 20.27
CA GLY A 28 4.96 13.05 21.10
C GLY A 28 3.50 12.81 20.72
N TYR A 29 3.21 12.74 19.42
CA TYR A 29 1.87 12.38 18.94
C TYR A 29 1.49 10.94 19.28
N THR A 30 2.45 10.01 19.28
CA THR A 30 2.22 8.62 19.68
C THR A 30 1.86 8.51 21.17
N ASP A 31 2.43 9.35 22.02
CA ASP A 31 2.03 9.41 23.44
C ASP A 31 0.62 9.99 23.60
N TRP A 32 0.26 10.99 22.80
CA TRP A 32 -1.11 11.47 22.71
C TRP A 32 -2.06 10.33 22.29
N LEU A 33 -1.74 9.56 21.24
CA LEU A 33 -2.54 8.42 20.78
C LEU A 33 -2.74 7.38 21.89
N LYS A 34 -1.70 7.03 22.65
CA LYS A 34 -1.84 6.09 23.79
C LYS A 34 -2.79 6.60 24.85
N SER A 35 -2.72 7.90 25.16
CA SER A 35 -3.59 8.51 26.16
C SER A 35 -5.04 8.63 25.66
N GLY A 36 -5.23 9.08 24.42
CA GLY A 36 -6.53 9.21 23.77
C GLY A 36 -7.23 7.86 23.64
N ALA A 37 -6.50 6.81 23.22
CA ALA A 37 -7.07 5.49 23.04
C ALA A 37 -7.56 4.83 24.35
N LYS A 38 -7.12 5.31 25.53
CA LYS A 38 -7.67 4.87 26.82
C LYS A 38 -9.01 5.54 27.15
N VAL A 39 -9.26 6.73 26.61
CA VAL A 39 -10.43 7.56 26.90
C VAL A 39 -11.51 7.34 25.83
N ASP A 40 -11.12 7.44 24.57
CA ASP A 40 -11.96 7.21 23.38
C ASP A 40 -11.15 6.45 22.32
N PRO A 41 -11.16 5.10 22.37
CA PRO A 41 -10.44 4.27 21.42
C PRO A 41 -10.87 4.52 19.96
N GLN A 42 -12.17 4.65 19.71
CA GLN A 42 -12.71 4.71 18.35
C GLN A 42 -12.43 6.08 17.71
N GLY A 43 -12.68 7.17 18.43
CA GLY A 43 -12.38 8.52 17.96
C GLY A 43 -10.89 8.74 17.75
N THR A 44 -10.05 8.22 18.67
CA THR A 44 -8.58 8.32 18.53
C THR A 44 -8.07 7.55 17.33
N GLU A 45 -8.55 6.32 17.11
CA GLU A 45 -8.19 5.55 15.92
C GLU A 45 -8.66 6.24 14.63
N GLN A 46 -9.88 6.78 14.60
CA GLN A 46 -10.41 7.46 13.42
C GLN A 46 -9.58 8.71 13.07
N HIS A 47 -9.28 9.55 14.06
CA HIS A 47 -8.44 10.74 13.87
C HIS A 47 -7.04 10.35 13.37
N ALA A 48 -6.42 9.33 13.98
CA ALA A 48 -5.11 8.86 13.58
C ALA A 48 -5.06 8.35 12.12
N LYS A 49 -6.14 7.68 11.67
CA LYS A 49 -6.29 7.22 10.28
C LYS A 49 -6.39 8.38 9.30
N GLU A 50 -7.15 9.41 9.65
CA GLU A 50 -7.31 10.61 8.82
C GLU A 50 -6.01 11.41 8.76
N VAL A 51 -5.31 11.58 9.89
CA VAL A 51 -3.98 12.22 9.95
C VAL A 51 -2.97 11.44 9.12
N SER A 52 -2.92 10.10 9.24
CA SER A 52 -2.04 9.26 8.43
C SER A 52 -2.34 9.43 6.93
N ARG A 53 -3.62 9.43 6.54
CA ARG A 53 -4.05 9.62 5.14
C ARG A 53 -3.62 10.98 4.60
N GLU A 54 -3.80 12.07 5.35
CA GLU A 54 -3.32 13.39 4.92
C GLU A 54 -1.80 13.43 4.84
N LEU A 55 -1.11 12.85 5.83
CA LEU A 55 0.34 12.80 5.86
C LEU A 55 0.91 12.04 4.67
N TYR A 56 0.26 10.94 4.22
CA TYR A 56 0.66 10.21 3.01
C TYR A 56 0.65 11.08 1.74
N LYS A 57 -0.16 12.14 1.68
CA LYS A 57 -0.19 13.03 0.51
C LYS A 57 1.03 13.93 0.42
N THR A 58 1.67 14.24 1.56
CA THR A 58 2.75 15.23 1.65
C THR A 58 4.09 14.65 2.10
N ASN A 59 4.08 13.63 2.94
CA ASN A 59 5.26 12.93 3.45
C ASN A 59 4.94 11.44 3.74
N PRO A 60 4.99 10.55 2.72
CA PRO A 60 4.74 9.13 2.90
C PRO A 60 5.62 8.44 3.94
N GLN A 61 6.89 8.86 4.08
CA GLN A 61 7.82 8.28 5.04
C GLN A 61 7.38 8.58 6.49
N ALA A 62 6.97 9.81 6.76
CA ALA A 62 6.43 10.18 8.06
C ALA A 62 5.10 9.48 8.34
N ALA A 63 4.25 9.29 7.33
CA ALA A 63 3.00 8.54 7.47
C ALA A 63 3.26 7.06 7.82
N GLU A 64 4.21 6.40 7.17
CA GLU A 64 4.62 5.03 7.48
C GLU A 64 5.19 4.92 8.90
N GLU A 65 6.02 5.87 9.31
CA GLU A 65 6.59 5.91 10.65
C GLU A 65 5.51 6.13 11.72
N LEU A 66 4.54 7.02 11.44
CA LEU A 66 3.39 7.25 12.31
C LEU A 66 2.55 5.96 12.48
N VAL A 67 2.29 5.23 11.39
CA VAL A 67 1.57 3.95 11.50
C VAL A 67 2.38 2.93 12.29
N ARG A 68 3.68 2.81 12.03
CA ARG A 68 4.57 1.88 12.73
C ARG A 68 4.62 2.16 14.24
N GLN A 69 4.76 3.42 14.64
CA GLN A 69 4.77 3.80 16.06
C GLN A 69 3.40 3.62 16.70
N GLY A 70 2.32 3.93 15.97
CA GLY A 70 0.95 3.67 16.38
C GLY A 70 0.66 2.20 16.67
N GLU A 71 1.03 1.30 15.75
CA GLU A 71 0.88 -0.15 15.93
C GLU A 71 1.69 -0.65 17.13
N LYS A 72 2.92 -0.17 17.32
CA LYS A 72 3.75 -0.48 18.50
C LYS A 72 3.10 0.02 19.80
N ALA A 73 2.33 1.10 19.72
CA ALA A 73 1.56 1.66 20.84
C ALA A 73 0.20 0.97 21.05
N GLY A 74 -0.17 -0.01 20.22
CA GLY A 74 -1.45 -0.70 20.29
C GLY A 74 -2.63 0.09 19.73
N VAL A 75 -2.37 1.16 18.96
CA VAL A 75 -3.39 2.00 18.33
C VAL A 75 -3.41 1.74 16.82
N LYS A 76 -4.58 1.48 16.25
CA LYS A 76 -4.72 1.26 14.80
C LYS A 76 -4.70 2.60 14.06
N VAL A 77 -3.51 3.04 13.70
CA VAL A 77 -3.28 4.32 13.02
C VAL A 77 -3.47 4.24 11.50
N GLY A 78 -3.36 3.05 10.91
CA GLY A 78 -3.72 2.81 9.51
C GLY A 78 -4.89 1.82 9.40
N LEU A 79 -5.93 2.17 8.63
CA LEU A 79 -6.80 1.16 8.00
C LEU A 79 -6.19 0.85 6.66
N TYR A 80 -5.11 0.10 6.66
CA TYR A 80 -4.59 -0.42 5.41
C TYR A 80 -5.70 -1.16 4.71
N ALA A 81 -5.82 -0.97 3.40
CA ALA A 81 -6.74 -1.74 2.61
C ALA A 81 -6.54 -3.22 2.94
N ASP A 82 -7.61 -3.90 3.30
CA ASP A 82 -7.51 -5.31 3.61
C ASP A 82 -7.08 -6.04 2.32
N GLY A 83 -5.87 -6.58 2.33
CA GLY A 83 -5.24 -7.19 1.18
C GLY A 83 -4.24 -8.24 1.61
N HIS A 84 -3.97 -9.19 0.71
CA HIS A 84 -2.95 -10.19 0.99
C HIS A 84 -1.58 -9.52 1.08
N GLN A 85 -0.91 -9.76 2.20
CA GLN A 85 0.39 -9.18 2.52
C GLN A 85 1.49 -10.17 2.24
N ALA A 86 2.59 -9.68 1.70
CA ALA A 86 3.77 -10.49 1.50
C ALA A 86 4.24 -11.08 2.83
N SER A 87 4.64 -12.36 2.81
CA SER A 87 5.16 -13.05 4.00
C SER A 87 6.58 -12.60 4.37
N LYS A 88 7.28 -11.96 3.43
CA LYS A 88 8.61 -11.38 3.57
C LYS A 88 8.54 -9.89 3.25
N SER A 89 9.44 -9.09 3.83
CA SER A 89 9.58 -7.68 3.48
C SER A 89 10.04 -7.52 2.02
N ILE A 90 9.77 -6.35 1.43
CA ILE A 90 10.22 -6.04 0.07
C ILE A 90 11.75 -6.13 -0.06
N LYS A 91 12.49 -5.75 0.99
CA LYS A 91 13.95 -5.90 1.03
C LYS A 91 14.36 -7.36 0.94
N GLU A 92 13.76 -8.23 1.75
CA GLU A 92 14.07 -9.67 1.73
C GLU A 92 13.73 -10.31 0.39
N LEU A 93 12.61 -9.92 -0.24
CA LEU A 93 12.25 -10.40 -1.58
C LEU A 93 13.27 -9.96 -2.64
N LYS A 94 13.72 -8.69 -2.60
CA LYS A 94 14.76 -8.19 -3.51
C LYS A 94 16.08 -8.94 -3.33
N GLU A 95 16.48 -9.20 -2.09
CA GLU A 95 17.69 -9.97 -1.77
C GLU A 95 17.58 -11.44 -2.19
N GLU A 96 16.41 -12.06 -2.04
CA GLU A 96 16.15 -13.42 -2.49
C GLU A 96 16.22 -13.53 -4.01
N ALA A 97 15.65 -12.55 -4.72
CA ALA A 97 15.66 -12.54 -6.17
C ALA A 97 17.07 -12.52 -6.75
N LYS A 98 18.02 -11.81 -6.10
CA LYS A 98 19.40 -11.60 -6.59
C LYS A 98 19.46 -11.16 -8.07
N GLY A 99 18.49 -10.34 -8.49
CA GLY A 99 18.35 -9.89 -9.89
C GLY A 99 17.76 -10.94 -10.85
N GLY A 100 17.23 -12.06 -10.33
CA GLY A 100 16.50 -13.09 -11.06
C GLY A 100 14.99 -13.02 -10.83
N TYR A 101 14.30 -14.11 -11.17
CA TYR A 101 12.85 -14.24 -11.02
C TYR A 101 12.48 -14.91 -9.70
N LEU A 102 11.35 -14.50 -9.14
CA LEU A 102 10.75 -15.11 -7.96
C LEU A 102 9.51 -15.91 -8.39
N SER A 103 9.53 -17.19 -8.07
CA SER A 103 8.40 -18.10 -8.24
C SER A 103 8.50 -19.23 -7.23
N SER A 104 7.38 -19.88 -6.94
CA SER A 104 7.33 -21.01 -6.00
C SER A 104 6.11 -21.88 -6.22
N GLY A 105 6.13 -23.09 -5.66
CA GLY A 105 5.00 -24.01 -5.71
C GLY A 105 4.64 -24.39 -7.15
N PRO A 106 3.35 -24.39 -7.53
CA PRO A 106 2.92 -24.73 -8.89
C PRO A 106 3.48 -23.81 -9.99
N ASP A 107 3.90 -22.60 -9.63
CA ASP A 107 4.43 -21.61 -10.57
C ASP A 107 5.97 -21.61 -10.62
N GLN A 108 6.65 -22.55 -9.95
CA GLN A 108 8.12 -22.63 -9.88
C GLN A 108 8.77 -22.60 -11.28
N GLY A 109 9.73 -21.70 -11.46
CA GLY A 109 10.42 -21.47 -12.73
C GLY A 109 9.72 -20.47 -13.66
N SER A 110 8.54 -19.98 -13.29
CA SER A 110 7.85 -18.93 -14.04
C SER A 110 8.53 -17.57 -13.90
N GLU A 111 8.56 -16.82 -15.00
CA GLU A 111 9.05 -15.45 -15.11
C GLU A 111 7.92 -14.41 -15.02
N GLU A 112 6.67 -14.86 -14.81
CA GLU A 112 5.48 -14.03 -14.95
C GLU A 112 5.17 -13.21 -13.69
N CYS A 113 4.46 -12.10 -13.87
CA CYS A 113 4.07 -11.20 -12.79
C CYS A 113 3.24 -11.87 -11.68
N VAL A 114 2.34 -12.78 -12.06
CA VAL A 114 1.50 -13.55 -11.13
C VAL A 114 2.34 -14.46 -10.23
N ALA A 115 3.43 -15.04 -10.76
CA ALA A 115 4.30 -15.94 -10.02
C ALA A 115 5.03 -15.21 -8.89
N LEU A 116 5.51 -13.98 -9.13
CA LEU A 116 6.06 -13.12 -8.09
C LEU A 116 5.06 -12.86 -6.98
N VAL A 117 3.85 -12.43 -7.35
CA VAL A 117 2.83 -12.09 -6.34
C VAL A 117 2.50 -13.31 -5.50
N LYS A 118 2.25 -14.47 -6.11
CA LYS A 118 1.99 -15.72 -5.37
C LYS A 118 3.16 -16.19 -4.53
N HIS A 119 4.39 -15.99 -5.00
CA HIS A 119 5.58 -16.28 -4.21
C HIS A 119 5.64 -15.38 -2.97
N ALA A 120 5.43 -14.07 -3.15
CA ALA A 120 5.45 -13.11 -2.07
C ALA A 120 4.27 -13.30 -1.10
N THR A 121 3.10 -13.68 -1.59
CA THR A 121 1.86 -13.91 -0.82
C THR A 121 1.43 -15.37 -0.87
N PRO A 122 1.95 -16.24 0.04
CA PRO A 122 1.65 -17.68 0.03
C PRO A 122 0.16 -18.01 0.07
N GLU A 123 -0.64 -17.14 0.68
CA GLU A 123 -2.09 -17.21 0.70
C GLU A 123 -2.77 -17.24 -0.69
N LEU A 124 -2.09 -16.75 -1.73
CA LEU A 124 -2.56 -16.74 -3.11
C LEU A 124 -1.98 -17.88 -3.97
N GLN A 125 -0.97 -18.62 -3.48
CA GLN A 125 -0.24 -19.61 -4.26
C GLN A 125 -1.13 -20.73 -4.81
N GLY A 126 -2.13 -21.16 -4.04
CA GLY A 126 -3.10 -22.19 -4.44
C GLY A 126 -4.26 -21.70 -5.31
N LEU A 127 -4.34 -20.40 -5.60
CA LEU A 127 -5.47 -19.81 -6.33
C LEU A 127 -5.09 -19.51 -7.78
N ARG A 128 -6.04 -19.67 -8.70
CA ARG A 128 -5.86 -19.16 -10.06
C ARG A 128 -6.04 -17.65 -10.03
N ALA A 129 -5.21 -16.92 -10.79
CA ALA A 129 -5.35 -15.46 -10.85
C ALA A 129 -6.73 -15.05 -11.43
N SER A 130 -7.36 -15.88 -12.26
CA SER A 130 -8.76 -15.70 -12.70
C SER A 130 -9.78 -15.63 -11.58
N ASP A 131 -9.46 -16.18 -10.41
CA ASP A 131 -10.37 -16.28 -9.26
C ASP A 131 -10.16 -15.12 -8.27
N TRP A 132 -9.12 -14.30 -8.49
CA TRP A 132 -8.88 -13.11 -7.69
C TRP A 132 -9.99 -12.08 -7.90
N LYS A 133 -10.44 -11.49 -6.80
CA LYS A 133 -11.44 -10.42 -6.80
C LYS A 133 -10.77 -9.06 -6.67
N GLU A 134 -11.33 -8.10 -7.38
CA GLU A 134 -10.97 -6.69 -7.22
C GLU A 134 -11.36 -6.21 -5.81
N GLY A 135 -10.36 -5.79 -5.04
CA GLY A 135 -10.52 -5.14 -3.75
C GLY A 135 -10.58 -3.63 -3.87
N GLU A 136 -10.07 -2.95 -2.84
CA GLU A 136 -10.03 -1.49 -2.82
C GLU A 136 -9.12 -0.96 -3.93
N LYS A 137 -9.66 0.00 -4.68
CA LYS A 137 -8.99 0.61 -5.81
C LYS A 137 -8.10 1.76 -5.37
N ILE A 138 -6.90 1.84 -5.92
CA ILE A 138 -6.00 2.97 -5.69
C ILE A 138 -6.54 4.21 -6.39
N LYS A 139 -6.71 5.29 -5.64
CA LYS A 139 -7.22 6.60 -6.11
C LYS A 139 -6.15 7.69 -6.05
N GLY A 140 -5.11 7.48 -5.23
CA GLY A 140 -4.01 8.42 -5.08
C GLY A 140 -3.06 7.99 -3.97
N ALA A 141 -2.06 8.83 -3.69
CA ALA A 141 -1.11 8.58 -2.61
C ALA A 141 -1.84 8.49 -1.27
N GLY A 142 -1.76 7.33 -0.61
CA GLY A 142 -2.44 7.08 0.67
C GLY A 142 -3.94 6.80 0.59
N ASP A 143 -4.53 6.69 -0.60
CA ASP A 143 -5.95 6.34 -0.77
C ASP A 143 -6.14 5.14 -1.71
N PRO A 144 -6.36 3.92 -1.17
CA PRO A 144 -6.33 3.61 0.25
C PRO A 144 -4.88 3.61 0.78
N PRO A 145 -4.67 3.71 2.12
CA PRO A 145 -3.35 3.47 2.67
C PRO A 145 -3.01 1.98 2.45
N LEU A 146 -1.77 1.70 2.04
CA LEU A 146 -1.30 0.34 1.72
C LEU A 146 -0.08 -0.01 2.58
N LYS A 147 -0.02 -1.25 3.07
CA LYS A 147 1.19 -1.76 3.73
C LYS A 147 2.22 -2.12 2.67
N PRO A 148 3.52 -1.81 2.87
CA PRO A 148 4.58 -2.44 2.10
C PRO A 148 4.40 -3.97 2.14
N GLY A 149 4.42 -4.61 0.96
CA GLY A 149 4.08 -6.02 0.78
C GLY A 149 2.66 -6.30 0.29
N THR A 150 1.78 -5.30 0.18
CA THR A 150 0.40 -5.53 -0.28
C THR A 150 0.39 -6.01 -1.74
N ALA A 151 -0.28 -7.13 -2.02
CA ALA A 151 -0.49 -7.63 -3.37
C ALA A 151 -1.52 -6.80 -4.13
N LEU A 152 -1.13 -6.32 -5.30
CA LEU A 152 -1.95 -5.49 -6.19
C LEU A 152 -2.04 -6.12 -7.58
N ALA A 153 -3.15 -5.88 -8.26
CA ALA A 153 -3.27 -6.20 -9.67
C ALA A 153 -4.16 -5.21 -10.41
N THR A 154 -4.03 -5.22 -11.73
CA THR A 154 -4.98 -4.55 -12.62
C THR A 154 -6.22 -5.43 -12.81
N PHE A 155 -7.39 -4.82 -12.71
CA PHE A 155 -8.67 -5.50 -12.86
C PHE A 155 -9.51 -4.83 -13.95
N GLU A 156 -10.30 -5.64 -14.66
CA GLU A 156 -11.34 -5.15 -15.57
C GLU A 156 -12.66 -5.84 -15.19
N GLY A 157 -13.69 -5.07 -14.91
CA GLY A 157 -14.99 -5.59 -14.48
C GLY A 157 -14.91 -6.46 -13.22
N GLY A 158 -14.06 -6.10 -12.25
CA GLY A 158 -13.91 -6.85 -11.00
C GLY A 158 -13.02 -8.10 -11.07
N LYS A 159 -12.45 -8.42 -12.23
CA LYS A 159 -11.69 -9.66 -12.46
C LYS A 159 -10.32 -9.42 -13.10
N TYR A 160 -9.35 -10.24 -12.71
CA TYR A 160 -8.05 -10.30 -13.37
C TYR A 160 -8.18 -11.04 -14.71
N GLN A 161 -7.70 -10.43 -15.79
CA GLN A 161 -8.07 -10.87 -17.14
C GLN A 161 -7.21 -12.01 -17.71
N ASN A 162 -6.05 -12.33 -17.11
CA ASN A 162 -5.09 -13.31 -17.64
C ASN A 162 -4.74 -13.10 -19.13
N LYS A 163 -4.68 -11.85 -19.58
CA LYS A 163 -4.26 -11.54 -20.95
C LYS A 163 -2.76 -11.84 -21.09
N SER A 164 -2.31 -12.08 -22.31
CA SER A 164 -0.87 -12.20 -22.61
C SER A 164 -0.13 -10.87 -22.46
N THR A 165 -0.86 -9.75 -22.53
CA THR A 165 -0.33 -8.40 -22.32
C THR A 165 -1.42 -7.48 -21.76
N GLY A 166 -1.02 -6.41 -21.07
CA GLY A 166 -1.90 -5.30 -20.68
C GLY A 166 -2.59 -5.43 -19.32
N ASN A 167 -2.57 -6.62 -18.71
CA ASN A 167 -2.77 -6.83 -17.28
C ASN A 167 -1.41 -7.01 -16.60
N HIS A 168 -1.37 -6.76 -15.30
CA HIS A 168 -0.17 -6.87 -14.47
C HIS A 168 -0.53 -7.07 -13.00
N ALA A 169 0.34 -7.77 -12.28
CA ALA A 169 0.26 -8.00 -10.85
C ALA A 169 1.61 -7.65 -10.20
N VAL A 170 1.59 -6.96 -9.07
CA VAL A 170 2.78 -6.40 -8.42
C VAL A 170 2.65 -6.49 -6.90
N VAL A 171 3.77 -6.31 -6.20
CA VAL A 171 3.78 -6.16 -4.74
C VAL A 171 4.10 -4.70 -4.41
N PHE A 172 3.19 -4.03 -3.71
CA PHE A 172 3.38 -2.64 -3.29
C PHE A 172 4.59 -2.50 -2.37
N ASP A 173 5.42 -1.49 -2.58
CA ASP A 173 6.49 -1.12 -1.64
C ASP A 173 6.10 0.13 -0.85
N ARG A 174 5.95 1.26 -1.54
CA ARG A 174 5.66 2.56 -0.90
C ARG A 174 5.01 3.53 -1.88
N TYR A 175 4.33 4.54 -1.36
CA TYR A 175 4.01 5.73 -2.14
C TYR A 175 5.22 6.66 -2.21
N GLY A 176 5.37 7.40 -3.31
CA GLY A 176 6.52 8.27 -3.49
C GLY A 176 6.40 9.23 -4.67
N GLU A 177 7.50 9.89 -4.97
CA GLU A 177 7.62 10.82 -6.09
C GLU A 177 8.88 10.52 -6.90
N GLU A 178 8.75 10.51 -8.22
CA GLU A 178 9.87 10.38 -9.14
C GLU A 178 9.72 11.42 -10.26
N ASN A 179 10.79 12.19 -10.53
CA ASN A 179 10.80 13.24 -11.55
C ASN A 179 9.61 14.22 -11.44
N GLY A 180 9.25 14.62 -10.20
CA GLY A 180 8.16 15.56 -9.93
C GLY A 180 6.76 14.97 -10.08
N LYS A 181 6.62 13.65 -10.30
CA LYS A 181 5.34 12.95 -10.38
C LYS A 181 5.14 12.08 -9.16
N LYS A 182 3.98 12.20 -8.52
CA LYS A 182 3.57 11.28 -7.45
C LYS A 182 3.15 9.94 -8.06
N GLY A 183 3.35 8.87 -7.31
CA GLY A 183 3.04 7.51 -7.73
C GLY A 183 3.27 6.50 -6.62
N MET A 184 3.48 5.25 -7.03
CA MET A 184 3.87 4.17 -6.15
C MET A 184 5.11 3.45 -6.67
N TYR A 185 5.99 3.09 -5.75
CA TYR A 185 7.05 2.12 -6.00
C TYR A 185 6.51 0.72 -5.71
N VAL A 186 6.81 -0.21 -6.60
CA VAL A 186 6.39 -1.60 -6.51
C VAL A 186 7.55 -2.53 -6.81
N LEU A 187 7.50 -3.74 -6.27
CA LEU A 187 8.27 -4.86 -6.78
C LEU A 187 7.45 -5.52 -7.90
N GLU A 188 8.00 -5.54 -9.11
CA GLU A 188 7.42 -6.24 -10.26
C GLU A 188 8.39 -7.26 -10.84
N GLN A 189 7.83 -8.22 -11.57
CA GLN A 189 8.55 -8.98 -12.60
C GLN A 189 7.62 -9.20 -13.78
N ALA A 190 8.17 -9.46 -14.95
CA ALA A 190 7.43 -9.86 -16.14
C ALA A 190 8.36 -10.68 -17.04
N HIS A 191 7.84 -11.32 -18.09
CA HIS A 191 8.69 -12.02 -19.04
C HIS A 191 9.83 -11.13 -19.58
N ASN A 192 11.07 -11.63 -19.51
CA ASN A 192 12.34 -10.90 -19.80
C ASN A 192 12.68 -9.73 -18.85
N PHE A 193 11.92 -9.56 -17.77
CA PHE A 193 12.15 -8.54 -16.75
C PHE A 193 12.18 -9.19 -15.37
N PRO A 194 13.37 -9.51 -14.82
CA PRO A 194 13.49 -10.10 -13.49
C PRO A 194 12.94 -9.17 -12.41
N ALA A 195 12.81 -9.70 -11.20
CA ALA A 195 12.25 -8.98 -10.07
C ALA A 195 13.02 -7.67 -9.82
N ARG A 196 12.32 -6.55 -9.88
CA ARG A 196 12.90 -5.20 -9.78
C ARG A 196 11.94 -4.22 -9.13
N GLU A 197 12.50 -3.17 -8.54
CA GLU A 197 11.71 -2.00 -8.19
C GLU A 197 11.31 -1.23 -9.45
N LYS A 198 10.07 -0.75 -9.47
CA LYS A 198 9.57 0.14 -10.52
C LYS A 198 8.67 1.21 -9.93
N PHE A 199 8.82 2.41 -10.44
CA PHE A 199 7.90 3.51 -10.20
C PHE A 199 6.72 3.47 -11.19
N ILE A 200 5.50 3.59 -10.67
CA ILE A 200 4.25 3.69 -11.44
C ILE A 200 3.58 5.03 -11.06
N PRO A 201 3.51 6.00 -11.98
CA PRO A 201 2.95 7.31 -11.69
C PRO A 201 1.42 7.28 -11.53
N PHE A 202 0.91 8.24 -10.76
CA PHE A 202 -0.47 8.69 -10.85
C PHE A 202 -0.67 9.64 -12.03
N GLY A 203 -1.91 9.73 -12.52
CA GLY A 203 -2.33 10.80 -13.41
C GLY A 203 -1.67 10.74 -14.79
N ASP A 204 -1.37 9.55 -15.30
CA ASP A 204 -0.94 9.36 -16.69
C ASP A 204 -2.12 8.95 -17.59
N PRO A 205 -2.97 9.90 -18.05
CA PRO A 205 -4.19 9.60 -18.80
C PRO A 205 -3.91 9.00 -20.19
N LYS A 206 -2.66 9.06 -20.67
CA LYS A 206 -2.25 8.54 -21.99
C LYS A 206 -1.44 7.24 -21.89
N GLY A 207 -1.03 6.84 -20.68
CA GLY A 207 -0.29 5.61 -20.44
C GLY A 207 -1.13 4.36 -20.67
N LYS A 208 -0.49 3.20 -20.87
CA LYS A 208 -1.19 1.91 -20.79
C LYS A 208 -1.63 1.65 -19.34
N PRO A 209 -2.72 0.89 -19.09
CA PRO A 209 -3.21 0.66 -17.73
C PRO A 209 -2.14 0.17 -16.74
N ILE A 210 -1.21 -0.68 -17.18
CA ILE A 210 -0.10 -1.20 -16.37
C ILE A 210 0.88 -0.13 -15.86
N TYR A 211 0.88 1.06 -16.47
CA TYR A 211 1.74 2.20 -16.11
C TYR A 211 0.97 3.31 -15.36
N GLN A 212 -0.27 3.05 -14.96
CA GLN A 212 -1.11 3.99 -14.22
C GLN A 212 -1.44 3.38 -12.85
N ALA A 213 -1.01 4.03 -11.76
CA ALA A 213 -1.21 3.48 -10.42
C ALA A 213 -2.70 3.34 -10.07
N GLU A 214 -3.57 4.20 -10.60
CA GLU A 214 -5.03 4.17 -10.38
C GLU A 214 -5.76 3.02 -11.10
N LYS A 215 -5.04 2.22 -11.89
CA LYS A 215 -5.57 1.00 -12.51
C LYS A 215 -5.32 -0.24 -11.68
N TYR A 216 -4.55 -0.11 -10.60
CA TYR A 216 -4.33 -1.18 -9.65
C TYR A 216 -5.35 -1.13 -8.52
N SER A 217 -5.74 -2.31 -8.09
CA SER A 217 -6.58 -2.55 -6.93
C SER A 217 -5.96 -3.65 -6.08
N VAL A 218 -6.28 -3.64 -4.79
CA VAL A 218 -5.85 -4.68 -3.86
C VAL A 218 -6.43 -6.02 -4.29
N ILE A 219 -5.60 -7.08 -4.26
CA ILE A 219 -6.07 -8.43 -4.54
C ILE A 219 -6.83 -8.97 -3.32
N ARG A 220 -8.06 -9.45 -3.54
CA ARG A 220 -8.85 -10.19 -2.57
C ARG A 220 -9.04 -11.64 -3.01
N LYS A 221 -9.11 -12.54 -2.03
CA LYS A 221 -9.61 -13.91 -2.22
C LYS A 221 -11.08 -13.92 -2.67
N PRO A 222 -11.50 -14.96 -3.41
CA PRO A 222 -12.90 -15.18 -3.75
C PRO A 222 -13.80 -15.36 -2.51
#